data_AF-S4WAG2-F1
#
_entry.id   AF-S4WAG2-F1
#
_cell.length_a   1.000
_cell.length_b   1.000
_cell.length_c   1.000
_cell.angle_alpha   90.00
_cell.angle_beta   90.00
_cell.angle_gamma   90.00
#
_symmetry.space_group_name_H-M   'P 1'
#
loop_
_entity.id
_entity.type
_entity.pdbx_description
1 polymer ?
#
loop_
_entity_poly.entity_id
_entity_poly.type
_entity_poly.pdbx_seq_one_letter_code
_entity_poly.pdbx_strand_id
1 'polypeptide(L)'
;MCGQNFRTVDDIKDDWQDHTTFQKHELLSFCDFLIDGGHYERALLSLFQYLFKFPGDSLEVPMLYHIARSYDLSGNPILANRYYDQVINLADENFRVSQAANYRKLIIKYYQEDYKSVLEETDNATDPYLITLRGYIFLQELDWISARQAFLSADERFKHRYYSGLIASIMQSIDNAAEVPMKNKWQTLAASIVQVEDELPSGVGQCRRRLSIFFSCSITSFIKYRFAAIWKSILR
;
A
#
# COMPACT_ATOMS: atom_id res chain seq x y z
N MET A 1 -56.51 8.08 36.10
CA MET A 1 -56.65 6.98 35.12
C MET A 1 -55.42 6.99 34.24
N CYS A 2 -54.50 6.03 34.42
CA CYS A 2 -53.39 5.85 33.48
C CYS A 2 -53.94 5.12 32.26
N GLY A 3 -54.20 5.87 31.18
CA GLY A 3 -54.45 5.27 29.88
C GLY A 3 -53.18 4.55 29.44
N GLN A 4 -53.24 3.23 29.34
CA GLN A 4 -52.23 2.47 28.60
C GLN A 4 -52.35 2.92 27.14
N ASN A 5 -51.44 3.81 26.72
CA ASN A 5 -51.34 4.22 25.34
C ASN A 5 -50.74 3.03 24.59
N PHE A 6 -51.60 2.18 24.04
CA PHE A 6 -51.16 1.04 23.25
C PHE A 6 -50.47 1.57 22.00
N ARG A 7 -49.19 1.20 21.81
CA ARG A 7 -48.45 1.55 20.61
C ARG A 7 -49.17 0.99 19.40
N THR A 8 -49.32 1.82 18.37
CA THR A 8 -49.89 1.41 17.09
C THR A 8 -48.89 0.50 16.37
N VAL A 9 -49.36 -0.34 15.47
CA VAL A 9 -48.48 -1.19 14.64
C VAL A 9 -47.45 -0.35 13.89
N ASP A 10 -47.81 0.88 13.49
CA ASP A 10 -46.89 1.78 12.79
C ASP A 10 -45.84 2.37 13.73
N ASP A 11 -46.18 2.75 14.97
CA ASP A 11 -45.21 3.18 16.00
C ASP A 11 -44.17 2.06 16.27
N ILE A 12 -44.61 0.80 16.24
CA ILE A 12 -43.71 -0.35 16.37
C ILE A 12 -42.83 -0.48 15.12
N LYS A 13 -43.35 -0.31 13.90
CA LYS A 13 -42.50 -0.40 12.70
C LYS A 13 -41.42 0.67 12.70
N ASP A 14 -41.75 1.90 13.08
CA ASP A 14 -40.80 3.02 13.08
C ASP A 14 -39.69 2.81 14.12
N ASP A 15 -40.04 2.44 15.37
CA ASP A 15 -39.06 2.10 16.40
C ASP A 15 -38.12 0.96 15.95
N TRP A 16 -38.67 -0.07 15.29
CA TRP A 16 -37.88 -1.20 14.80
C TRP A 16 -36.99 -0.82 13.60
N GLN A 17 -37.42 0.08 12.72
CA GLN A 17 -36.58 0.63 11.66
C GLN A 17 -35.43 1.46 12.22
N ASP A 18 -35.67 2.27 13.24
CA ASP A 18 -34.62 3.04 13.90
C ASP A 18 -33.61 2.12 14.60
N HIS A 19 -34.09 1.10 15.31
CA HIS A 19 -33.24 0.10 15.95
C HIS A 19 -32.35 -0.65 14.95
N THR A 20 -32.90 -1.07 13.81
CA THR A 20 -32.12 -1.78 12.78
C THR A 20 -31.11 -0.86 12.10
N THR A 21 -31.46 0.39 11.86
CA THR A 21 -30.55 1.40 11.30
C THR A 21 -29.41 1.68 12.26
N PHE A 22 -29.69 1.85 13.55
CA PHE A 22 -28.67 2.04 14.59
C PHE A 22 -27.72 0.84 14.66
N GLN A 23 -28.25 -0.39 14.73
CA GLN A 23 -27.44 -1.61 14.76
C GLN A 23 -26.51 -1.75 13.55
N LYS A 24 -26.98 -1.33 12.36
CA LYS A 24 -26.17 -1.30 11.14
C LYS A 24 -24.99 -0.34 11.28
N HIS A 25 -25.24 0.88 11.76
CA HIS A 25 -24.20 1.89 11.93
C HIS A 25 -23.16 1.48 12.98
N GLU A 26 -23.60 0.90 14.10
CA GLU A 26 -22.70 0.38 15.14
C GLU A 26 -21.82 -0.75 14.59
N LEU A 27 -22.38 -1.66 13.79
CA LEU A 27 -21.60 -2.73 13.19
C LEU A 27 -20.56 -2.20 12.19
N LEU A 28 -20.91 -1.20 11.37
CA LEU A 28 -19.96 -0.55 10.46
C LEU A 28 -18.84 0.17 11.22
N SER A 29 -19.21 0.96 12.24
CA SER A 29 -18.23 1.65 13.09
C SER A 29 -17.29 0.66 13.79
N PHE A 30 -17.82 -0.48 14.23
CA PHE A 30 -17.00 -1.54 14.82
C PHE A 30 -16.05 -2.18 13.80
N CYS A 31 -16.49 -2.39 12.56
CA CYS A 31 -15.62 -2.87 11.48
C CYS A 31 -14.48 -1.88 11.21
N ASP A 32 -14.78 -0.59 11.12
CA ASP A 32 -13.78 0.47 10.91
C ASP A 32 -12.76 0.50 12.05
N PHE A 33 -13.23 0.44 13.30
CA PHE A 33 -12.37 0.36 14.48
C PHE A 33 -11.41 -0.83 14.43
N LEU A 34 -11.88 -2.02 14.03
CA LEU A 34 -11.04 -3.21 13.91
C LEU A 34 -9.99 -3.09 12.80
N ILE A 35 -10.38 -2.55 11.64
CA ILE A 35 -9.49 -2.38 10.49
C ILE A 35 -8.40 -1.35 10.81
N ASP A 36 -8.77 -0.21 11.38
CA ASP A 36 -7.82 0.83 11.79
C ASP A 36 -6.89 0.36 12.91
N GLY A 37 -7.39 -0.50 13.81
CA GLY A 37 -6.61 -1.18 14.84
C GLY A 37 -5.69 -2.29 14.30
N GLY A 38 -5.74 -2.62 13.01
CA GLY A 38 -4.95 -3.69 12.40
C GLY A 38 -5.39 -5.11 12.77
N HIS A 39 -6.60 -5.27 13.32
CA HIS A 39 -7.17 -6.55 13.72
C HIS A 39 -7.95 -7.21 12.56
N TYR A 40 -7.27 -7.43 11.43
CA TYR A 40 -7.90 -7.84 10.16
C TYR A 40 -8.65 -9.19 10.25
N GLU A 41 -8.11 -10.17 10.97
CA GLU A 41 -8.78 -11.48 11.14
C GLU A 41 -10.09 -11.36 11.93
N ARG A 42 -10.15 -10.46 12.92
CA ARG A 42 -11.37 -10.18 13.68
C ARG A 42 -12.35 -9.33 12.87
N ALA A 43 -11.82 -8.41 12.06
CA ALA A 43 -12.62 -7.62 11.14
C ALA A 43 -13.37 -8.53 10.16
N LEU A 44 -12.73 -9.58 9.62
CA LEU A 44 -13.37 -10.54 8.72
C LEU A 44 -14.68 -11.10 9.28
N LEU A 45 -14.70 -11.56 10.54
CA LEU A 45 -15.92 -12.09 11.15
C LEU A 45 -17.05 -11.07 11.21
N SER A 46 -16.71 -9.81 11.52
CA SER A 46 -17.67 -8.72 11.62
C SER A 46 -18.20 -8.29 10.25
N LEU A 47 -17.32 -8.25 9.25
CA LEU A 47 -17.66 -7.94 7.85
C LEU A 47 -18.57 -9.03 7.25
N PHE A 48 -18.27 -10.31 7.49
CA PHE A 48 -19.15 -11.41 7.08
C PHE A 48 -20.50 -11.34 7.81
N GLN A 49 -20.50 -11.07 9.11
CA GLN A 49 -21.72 -10.90 9.88
C GLN A 49 -22.62 -9.80 9.30
N TYR A 50 -22.03 -8.70 8.82
CA TYR A 50 -22.78 -7.66 8.13
C TYR A 50 -23.45 -8.19 6.86
N LEU A 51 -22.69 -8.85 5.97
CA LEU A 51 -23.22 -9.40 4.73
C LEU A 51 -24.34 -10.43 4.97
N PHE A 52 -24.23 -11.24 6.02
CA PHE A 52 -25.28 -12.19 6.39
C PHE A 52 -26.54 -11.52 6.96
N LYS A 53 -26.39 -10.42 7.71
CA LYS A 53 -27.52 -9.71 8.34
C LYS A 53 -28.25 -8.79 7.36
N PHE A 54 -27.53 -8.21 6.40
CA PHE A 54 -28.05 -7.20 5.48
C PHE A 54 -27.74 -7.59 4.02
N PRO A 55 -28.33 -8.68 3.49
CA PRO A 55 -28.10 -9.10 2.11
C PRO A 55 -28.68 -8.09 1.11
N GLY A 56 -27.97 -7.84 0.01
CA GLY A 56 -28.43 -6.94 -1.07
C GLY A 56 -28.41 -5.45 -0.72
N ASP A 57 -27.77 -5.07 0.38
CA ASP A 57 -27.59 -3.67 0.75
C ASP A 57 -26.63 -2.96 -0.21
N SER A 58 -26.82 -1.64 -0.37
CA SER A 58 -25.96 -0.78 -1.21
C SER A 58 -24.46 -0.86 -0.88
N LEU A 59 -24.12 -1.25 0.37
CA LEU A 59 -22.75 -1.39 0.84
C LEU A 59 -22.15 -2.79 0.63
N GLU A 60 -22.87 -3.73 0.00
CA GLU A 60 -22.37 -5.09 -0.24
C GLU A 60 -20.99 -5.11 -0.94
N VAL A 61 -20.85 -4.35 -2.03
CA VAL A 61 -19.59 -4.25 -2.78
C VAL A 61 -18.45 -3.62 -1.95
N PRO A 62 -18.64 -2.47 -1.28
CA PRO A 62 -17.68 -1.96 -0.30
C PRO A 62 -17.26 -2.98 0.78
N MET A 63 -18.22 -3.72 1.33
CA MET A 63 -17.94 -4.71 2.39
C MET A 63 -17.11 -5.88 1.85
N LEU A 64 -17.40 -6.36 0.64
CA LEU A 64 -16.57 -7.36 -0.05
C LEU A 64 -15.14 -6.85 -0.29
N TYR A 65 -14.98 -5.57 -0.63
CA TYR A 65 -13.65 -4.96 -0.75
C TYR A 65 -12.89 -4.96 0.59
N HIS A 66 -13.57 -4.62 1.70
CA HIS A 66 -12.95 -4.68 3.03
C HIS A 66 -12.59 -6.12 3.46
N ILE A 67 -13.36 -7.12 3.04
CA ILE A 67 -13.03 -8.54 3.24
C ILE A 67 -11.77 -8.89 2.45
N ALA A 68 -11.71 -8.56 1.16
CA ALA A 68 -10.52 -8.77 0.32
C ALA A 68 -9.28 -8.10 0.93
N ARG A 69 -9.41 -6.86 1.40
CA ARG A 69 -8.34 -6.09 2.05
C ARG A 69 -7.90 -6.72 3.37
N SER A 70 -8.82 -7.26 4.15
CA SER A 70 -8.48 -7.94 5.39
C SER A 70 -7.73 -9.25 5.14
N TYR A 71 -8.05 -9.98 4.07
CA TYR A 71 -7.26 -11.14 3.63
C TYR A 71 -5.87 -10.76 3.08
N ASP A 72 -5.77 -9.68 2.31
CA ASP A 72 -4.49 -9.14 1.82
C ASP A 72 -3.56 -8.82 3.00
N LEU A 73 -4.05 -8.02 3.95
CA LEU A 73 -3.26 -7.55 5.09
C LEU A 73 -2.99 -8.62 6.15
N SER A 74 -3.77 -9.70 6.20
CA SER A 74 -3.47 -10.88 7.03
C SER A 74 -2.48 -11.85 6.37
N GLY A 75 -2.04 -11.57 5.14
CA GLY A 75 -1.04 -12.38 4.43
C GLY A 75 -1.62 -13.57 3.66
N ASN A 76 -2.90 -13.52 3.27
CA ASN A 76 -3.54 -14.52 2.42
C ASN A 76 -3.91 -13.94 1.04
N PRO A 77 -2.93 -13.82 0.11
CA PRO A 77 -3.14 -13.16 -1.17
C PRO A 77 -4.06 -13.96 -2.11
N ILE A 78 -4.15 -15.29 -1.95
CA ILE A 78 -4.99 -16.15 -2.80
C ILE A 78 -6.47 -15.83 -2.57
N LEU A 79 -6.89 -15.81 -1.30
CA LEU A 79 -8.27 -15.44 -0.95
C LEU A 79 -8.53 -13.96 -1.24
N ALA A 80 -7.57 -13.09 -0.96
CA ALA A 80 -7.69 -11.67 -1.26
C ALA A 80 -7.99 -11.42 -2.74
N ASN A 81 -7.21 -12.03 -3.65
CA ASN A 81 -7.43 -11.91 -5.10
C ASN A 81 -8.80 -12.41 -5.52
N ARG A 82 -9.26 -13.55 -4.98
CA ARG A 82 -10.60 -14.08 -5.27
C ARG A 82 -11.71 -13.09 -4.90
N TYR A 83 -11.62 -12.45 -3.74
CA TYR A 83 -12.60 -11.46 -3.33
C TYR A 83 -12.46 -10.14 -4.11
N TYR A 84 -11.25 -9.72 -4.48
CA TYR A 84 -11.07 -8.58 -5.39
C TYR A 84 -11.68 -8.83 -6.77
N ASP A 85 -11.53 -10.04 -7.32
CA ASP A 85 -12.17 -10.43 -8.57
C ASP A 85 -13.70 -10.36 -8.46
N GLN A 86 -14.27 -10.79 -7.33
CA GLN A 86 -15.70 -10.64 -7.07
C GLN A 86 -16.13 -9.18 -7.05
N VAL A 87 -15.38 -8.31 -6.36
CA VAL A 87 -15.66 -6.86 -6.32
C VAL A 87 -15.62 -6.26 -7.72
N ILE A 88 -14.61 -6.61 -8.53
CA ILE A 88 -14.46 -6.09 -9.90
C ILE A 88 -15.60 -6.58 -10.80
N ASN A 89 -16.04 -7.82 -10.64
CA ASN A 89 -17.12 -8.41 -11.45
C ASN A 89 -18.53 -7.89 -11.07
N LEU A 90 -18.73 -7.52 -9.81
CA LEU A 90 -20.03 -7.03 -9.30
C LEU A 90 -20.17 -5.51 -9.45
N ALA A 91 -19.07 -4.78 -9.42
CA ALA A 91 -19.07 -3.33 -9.52
C ALA A 91 -19.04 -2.87 -10.98
N ASP A 92 -19.72 -1.75 -11.27
CA ASP A 92 -19.48 -1.03 -12.51
C ASP A 92 -18.01 -0.59 -12.60
N GLU A 93 -17.42 -0.60 -13.80
CA GLU A 93 -16.01 -0.27 -14.03
C GLU A 93 -15.62 1.14 -13.51
N ASN A 94 -16.59 2.07 -13.45
CA ASN A 94 -16.41 3.43 -12.96
C ASN A 94 -16.56 3.58 -11.44
N PHE A 95 -16.85 2.49 -10.72
CA PHE A 95 -16.99 2.52 -9.29
C PHE A 95 -15.60 2.61 -8.62
N ARG A 96 -15.41 3.60 -7.75
CA ARG A 96 -14.14 3.86 -7.06
C ARG A 96 -13.57 2.63 -6.35
N VAL A 97 -14.45 1.75 -5.84
CA VAL A 97 -14.06 0.51 -5.15
C VAL A 97 -13.46 -0.52 -6.12
N SER A 98 -13.96 -0.60 -7.36
CA SER A 98 -13.39 -1.47 -8.40
C SER A 98 -11.97 -1.02 -8.78
N GLN A 99 -11.75 0.28 -8.94
CA GLN A 99 -10.41 0.84 -9.18
C GLN A 99 -9.47 0.55 -7.99
N ALA A 100 -9.95 0.75 -6.77
CA ALA A 100 -9.17 0.44 -5.56
C ALA A 100 -8.81 -1.05 -5.48
N ALA A 101 -9.70 -1.95 -5.89
CA ALA A 101 -9.45 -3.39 -5.96
C ALA A 101 -8.36 -3.70 -7.01
N ASN A 102 -8.44 -3.10 -8.20
CA ASN A 102 -7.44 -3.28 -9.26
C ASN A 102 -6.04 -2.83 -8.81
N TYR A 103 -5.90 -1.66 -8.19
CA TYR A 103 -4.62 -1.23 -7.63
C TYR A 103 -4.09 -2.26 -6.63
N ARG A 104 -4.98 -2.82 -5.81
CA ARG A 104 -4.56 -3.71 -4.75
C ARG A 104 -4.07 -5.06 -5.26
N LYS A 105 -4.68 -5.58 -6.32
CA LYS A 105 -4.18 -6.75 -7.04
C LYS A 105 -2.78 -6.53 -7.62
N LEU A 106 -2.52 -5.37 -8.24
CA LEU A 106 -1.18 -5.06 -8.77
C LEU A 106 -0.11 -5.00 -7.68
N ILE A 107 -0.49 -4.53 -6.49
CA ILE A 107 0.43 -4.46 -5.34
C ILE A 107 0.72 -5.85 -4.77
N ILE A 108 -0.28 -6.74 -4.75
CA ILE A 108 -0.05 -8.14 -4.38
C ILE A 108 1.00 -8.74 -5.31
N LYS A 109 0.88 -8.51 -6.64
CA LYS A 109 1.90 -8.95 -7.62
C LYS A 109 3.27 -8.32 -7.36
N TYR A 110 3.31 -7.02 -7.04
CA TYR A 110 4.55 -6.35 -6.64
C TYR A 110 5.22 -7.02 -5.43
N TYR A 111 4.45 -7.35 -4.39
CA TYR A 111 5.00 -8.05 -3.20
C TYR A 111 5.38 -9.51 -3.47
N GLN A 112 4.81 -10.12 -4.51
CA GLN A 112 5.20 -11.44 -5.00
C GLN A 112 6.43 -11.40 -5.93
N GLU A 113 7.03 -10.21 -6.12
CA GLU A 113 8.18 -9.96 -6.99
C GLU A 113 7.90 -10.25 -8.48
N ASP A 114 6.64 -10.34 -8.87
CA ASP A 114 6.22 -10.50 -10.26
C ASP A 114 6.15 -9.14 -10.98
N TYR A 115 7.32 -8.51 -11.11
CA TYR A 115 7.45 -7.17 -11.67
C TYR A 115 7.07 -7.10 -13.15
N LYS A 116 7.33 -8.19 -13.90
CA LYS A 116 7.06 -8.27 -15.33
C LYS A 116 5.58 -8.14 -15.63
N SER A 117 4.72 -8.91 -14.94
CA SER A 117 3.28 -8.83 -15.16
C SER A 117 2.71 -7.46 -14.82
N VAL A 118 3.23 -6.82 -13.77
CA VAL A 118 2.80 -5.46 -13.39
C VAL A 118 3.21 -4.44 -14.45
N LEU A 119 4.42 -4.52 -15.01
CA LEU A 119 4.85 -3.63 -16.09
C LEU A 119 4.04 -3.84 -17.38
N GLU A 120 3.70 -5.08 -17.72
CA GLU A 120 2.86 -5.39 -18.89
C GLU A 120 1.43 -4.84 -18.71
N GLU A 121 0.82 -5.04 -17.54
CA GLU A 121 -0.54 -4.57 -17.25
C GLU A 121 -0.65 -3.03 -17.16
N THR A 122 0.46 -2.35 -16.89
CA THR A 122 0.48 -0.89 -16.68
C THR A 122 1.11 -0.11 -17.83
N ASP A 123 1.44 -0.75 -18.96
CA ASP A 123 2.28 -0.13 -20.02
C ASP A 123 1.68 1.14 -20.63
N ASN A 124 0.35 1.19 -20.73
CA ASN A 124 -0.39 2.35 -21.24
C ASN A 124 -1.22 3.05 -20.15
N ALA A 125 -0.87 2.87 -18.88
CA ALA A 125 -1.62 3.47 -17.78
C ALA A 125 -1.45 5.01 -17.78
N THR A 126 -2.57 5.71 -17.86
CA THR A 126 -2.59 7.19 -17.72
C THR A 126 -2.64 7.64 -16.26
N ASP A 127 -2.99 6.73 -15.35
CA ASP A 127 -3.18 7.03 -13.93
C ASP A 127 -1.85 7.27 -13.20
N PRO A 128 -1.67 8.43 -12.54
CA PRO A 128 -0.46 8.74 -11.79
C PRO A 128 -0.09 7.72 -10.71
N TYR A 129 -1.06 7.04 -10.08
CA TYR A 129 -0.76 6.02 -9.07
C TYR A 129 -0.08 4.79 -9.68
N LEU A 130 -0.54 4.34 -10.86
CA LEU A 130 0.04 3.22 -11.58
C LEU A 130 1.44 3.55 -12.11
N ILE A 131 1.63 4.76 -12.60
CA ILE A 131 2.95 5.24 -13.05
C ILE A 131 3.93 5.30 -11.88
N THR A 132 3.47 5.73 -10.71
CA THR A 132 4.28 5.73 -9.49
C THR A 132 4.70 4.31 -9.11
N LEU A 133 3.78 3.33 -9.21
CA LEU A 133 4.09 1.91 -8.99
C LEU A 133 5.17 1.41 -9.96
N ARG A 134 5.09 1.75 -11.25
CA ARG A 134 6.14 1.45 -12.24
C ARG A 134 7.49 2.06 -11.84
N GLY A 135 7.50 3.32 -11.41
CA GLY A 135 8.72 3.98 -10.91
C GLY A 135 9.39 3.20 -9.79
N TYR A 136 8.62 2.65 -8.85
CA TYR A 136 9.14 1.79 -7.80
C TYR A 136 9.64 0.43 -8.27
N ILE A 137 9.05 -0.15 -9.32
CA ILE A 137 9.55 -1.37 -9.94
C ILE A 137 10.92 -1.11 -10.55
N PHE A 138 11.08 -0.03 -11.33
CA PHE A 138 12.37 0.35 -11.91
C PHE A 138 13.44 0.61 -10.84
N LEU A 139 13.07 1.15 -9.67
CA LEU A 139 13.99 1.26 -8.53
C LEU A 139 14.46 -0.10 -8.00
N GLN A 140 13.59 -1.11 -7.98
CA GLN A 140 14.00 -2.48 -7.59
C GLN A 140 14.93 -3.11 -8.62
N GLU A 141 14.73 -2.80 -9.91
CA GLU A 141 15.59 -3.25 -11.02
C GLU A 141 16.88 -2.42 -11.16
N LEU A 142 17.08 -1.39 -10.34
CA LEU A 142 18.21 -0.45 -10.38
C LEU A 142 18.29 0.39 -11.68
N ASP A 143 17.17 0.53 -12.40
CA ASP A 143 17.07 1.43 -13.55
C ASP A 143 16.68 2.84 -13.09
N TRP A 144 17.70 3.61 -12.71
CA TRP A 144 17.54 4.97 -12.21
C TRP A 144 16.94 5.93 -13.23
N ILE A 145 17.21 5.73 -14.53
CA ILE A 145 16.76 6.62 -15.60
C ILE A 145 15.26 6.44 -15.82
N SER A 146 14.82 5.19 -16.00
CA SER A 146 13.40 4.88 -16.18
C SER A 146 12.58 5.18 -14.92
N ALA A 147 13.13 4.91 -13.73
CA ALA A 147 12.51 5.31 -12.46
C ALA A 147 12.27 6.81 -12.40
N ARG A 148 13.29 7.62 -12.71
CA ARG A 148 13.20 9.09 -12.68
C ARG A 148 12.18 9.61 -13.69
N GLN A 149 12.14 9.06 -14.90
CA GLN A 149 11.15 9.43 -15.91
C GLN A 149 9.72 9.08 -15.47
N ALA A 150 9.52 7.90 -14.89
CA ALA A 150 8.23 7.49 -14.36
C ALA A 150 7.75 8.47 -13.27
N PHE A 151 8.59 8.77 -12.28
CA PHE A 151 8.24 9.70 -11.20
C PHE A 151 7.95 11.13 -11.69
N LEU A 152 8.74 11.66 -12.63
CA LEU A 152 8.46 12.95 -13.26
C LEU A 152 7.09 12.95 -13.96
N SER A 153 6.82 11.91 -14.74
CA SER A 153 5.55 11.79 -15.46
C SER A 153 4.34 11.55 -14.54
N ALA A 154 4.56 11.01 -13.34
CA ALA A 154 3.54 10.92 -12.29
C ALA A 154 3.29 12.28 -11.63
N ASP A 155 4.34 13.04 -11.33
CA ASP A 155 4.24 14.37 -10.71
C ASP A 155 3.45 15.35 -11.60
N GLU A 156 3.76 15.38 -12.90
CA GLU A 156 3.06 16.18 -13.90
C GLU A 156 1.55 15.89 -13.96
N ARG A 157 1.16 14.64 -13.67
CA ARG A 157 -0.23 14.19 -13.68
C ARG A 157 -0.94 14.44 -12.35
N PHE A 158 -0.25 14.28 -11.21
CA PHE A 158 -0.84 14.54 -9.89
C PHE A 158 -1.25 16.00 -9.70
N LYS A 159 -0.44 16.95 -10.18
CA LYS A 159 -0.68 18.40 -10.07
C LYS A 159 -1.08 18.87 -8.66
N HIS A 160 -0.56 18.21 -7.63
CA HIS A 160 -0.96 18.43 -6.24
C HIS A 160 0.26 18.55 -5.33
N ARG A 161 0.33 19.66 -4.59
CA ARG A 161 1.49 20.04 -3.77
C ARG A 161 1.98 18.95 -2.82
N TYR A 162 1.06 18.21 -2.21
CA TYR A 162 1.39 17.12 -1.30
C TYR A 162 2.18 16.00 -2.00
N TYR A 163 1.71 15.55 -3.16
CA TYR A 163 2.34 14.46 -3.90
C TYR A 163 3.65 14.91 -4.56
N SER A 164 3.71 16.14 -5.06
CA SER A 164 4.95 16.70 -5.59
C SER A 164 6.06 16.78 -4.54
N GLY A 165 5.74 17.13 -3.30
CA GLY A 165 6.72 17.11 -2.21
C GLY A 165 7.26 15.70 -1.91
N LEU A 166 6.39 14.69 -1.94
CA LEU A 166 6.77 13.29 -1.75
C LEU A 166 7.66 12.79 -2.89
N ILE A 167 7.25 13.03 -4.14
CA ILE A 167 7.98 12.62 -5.34
C ILE A 167 9.33 13.33 -5.43
N ALA A 168 9.39 14.64 -5.19
CA ALA A 168 10.65 15.40 -5.20
C ALA A 168 11.69 14.82 -4.22
N SER A 169 11.24 14.38 -3.04
CA SER A 169 12.14 13.76 -2.06
C SER A 169 12.69 12.41 -2.53
N ILE A 170 11.89 11.64 -3.29
CA ILE A 170 12.33 10.38 -3.91
C ILE A 170 13.33 10.68 -5.02
N MET A 171 13.02 11.63 -5.90
CA MET A 171 13.90 12.03 -6.99
C MET A 171 15.26 12.50 -6.49
N GLN A 172 15.31 13.33 -5.44
CA GLN A 172 16.57 13.74 -4.82
C GLN A 172 17.37 12.54 -4.31
N SER A 173 16.70 11.54 -3.75
CA SER A 173 17.35 10.31 -3.29
C SER A 173 17.91 9.49 -4.44
N ILE A 174 17.21 9.47 -5.59
CA ILE A 174 17.66 8.81 -6.83
C ILE A 174 18.88 9.54 -7.39
N ASP A 175 18.83 10.87 -7.52
CA ASP A 175 19.92 11.68 -8.06
C ASP A 175 21.18 11.50 -7.20
N ASN A 176 21.06 11.57 -5.87
CA ASN A 176 22.16 11.30 -4.94
C ASN A 176 22.74 9.87 -5.09
N ALA A 177 21.88 8.87 -5.33
CA ALA A 177 22.31 7.48 -5.50
C ALA A 177 23.00 7.25 -6.85
N ALA A 178 22.53 7.92 -7.91
CA ALA A 178 23.12 7.87 -9.24
C ALA A 178 24.47 8.58 -9.31
N GLU A 179 24.68 9.63 -8.50
CA GLU A 179 25.96 10.34 -8.38
C GLU A 179 27.04 9.55 -7.65
N VAL A 180 26.69 8.50 -6.90
CA VAL A 180 27.70 7.67 -6.23
C VAL A 180 28.48 6.91 -7.30
N PRO A 181 29.79 7.18 -7.46
CA PRO A 181 30.58 6.43 -8.43
C PRO A 181 30.59 4.97 -7.98
N MET A 182 30.12 4.07 -8.85
CA MET A 182 30.32 2.63 -8.68
C MET A 182 31.83 2.37 -8.68
N LYS A 183 32.47 2.45 -7.50
CA LYS A 183 33.89 2.19 -7.36
C LYS A 183 34.15 0.77 -7.85
N ASN A 184 34.96 0.67 -8.89
CA ASN A 184 35.35 -0.60 -9.47
C ASN A 184 35.99 -1.46 -8.37
N LYS A 185 35.73 -2.79 -8.32
CA LYS A 185 36.30 -3.68 -7.28
C LYS A 185 37.82 -3.49 -7.17
N TRP A 186 38.48 -3.28 -8.30
CA TRP A 186 39.91 -3.01 -8.43
C TRP A 186 40.36 -1.65 -7.88
N GLN A 187 39.52 -0.61 -7.95
CA GLN A 187 39.83 0.70 -7.34
C GLN A 187 39.69 0.66 -5.82
N THR A 188 38.76 -0.16 -5.30
CA THR A 188 38.62 -0.38 -3.86
C THR A 188 39.76 -1.26 -3.31
N LEU A 189 40.19 -2.26 -4.08
CA LEU A 189 41.37 -3.07 -3.78
C LEU A 189 42.66 -2.24 -3.86
N ALA A 190 42.85 -1.44 -4.91
CA ALA A 190 44.01 -0.55 -5.04
C ALA A 190 44.06 0.48 -3.90
N ALA A 191 42.93 1.08 -3.52
CA ALA A 191 42.87 1.96 -2.36
C ALA A 191 43.17 1.24 -1.03
N SER A 192 42.89 -0.06 -0.92
CA SER A 192 43.30 -0.85 0.25
C SER A 192 44.78 -1.25 0.24
N ILE A 193 45.40 -1.35 -0.94
CA ILE A 193 46.83 -1.65 -1.12
C ILE A 193 47.68 -0.38 -0.88
N VAL A 194 47.19 0.79 -1.28
CA VAL A 194 47.86 2.09 -1.06
C VAL A 194 47.92 2.49 0.44
N GLN A 195 47.21 1.80 1.33
CA GLN A 195 47.29 2.02 2.79
C GLN A 195 48.32 1.14 3.53
N VAL A 196 49.24 0.47 2.83
CA VAL A 196 50.16 -0.51 3.46
C VAL A 196 51.56 0.05 3.81
N GLU A 197 51.96 1.23 3.31
CA GLU A 197 53.24 1.85 3.70
C GLU A 197 52.99 3.14 4.49
N ASP A 198 52.72 2.99 5.78
CA ASP A 198 53.28 3.83 6.83
C ASP A 198 53.01 3.14 8.18
N GLU A 199 54.10 2.80 8.87
CA GLU A 199 54.10 2.02 10.10
C GLU A 199 53.39 2.71 11.27
N LEU A 200 52.68 1.87 12.03
CA LEU A 200 51.99 2.05 13.31
C LEU A 200 52.85 2.76 14.41
N PRO A 201 52.23 3.34 15.46
CA PRO A 201 51.90 2.51 16.62
C PRO A 201 50.48 2.67 17.20
N SER A 202 49.91 1.49 17.50
CA SER A 202 49.04 1.13 18.63
C SER A 202 47.77 1.96 18.91
N GLY A 203 46.62 1.37 18.58
CA GLY A 203 45.32 1.75 19.18
C GLY A 203 44.09 1.63 18.28
N VAL A 204 43.95 0.56 17.49
CA VAL A 204 42.76 0.33 16.65
C VAL A 204 42.24 -1.08 16.85
N GLY A 205 40.94 -1.22 17.14
CA GLY A 205 40.28 -2.51 17.10
C GLY A 205 38.76 -2.37 17.03
N GLN A 206 38.22 -2.48 15.81
CA GLN A 206 36.80 -2.64 15.45
C GLN A 206 35.96 -1.37 15.25
N CYS A 207 36.05 -0.76 14.06
CA CYS A 207 34.90 -0.11 13.43
C CYS A 207 35.19 0.34 11.98
N ARG A 208 35.51 -0.58 11.04
CA ARG A 208 35.65 -0.16 9.62
C ARG A 208 35.44 -1.23 8.55
N ARG A 209 34.78 -2.35 8.86
CA ARG A 209 34.35 -3.36 7.85
C ARG A 209 32.84 -3.43 7.61
N ARG A 210 32.06 -2.47 8.13
CA ARG A 210 30.57 -2.52 8.05
C ARG A 210 29.93 -1.63 6.97
N LEU A 211 30.65 -0.77 6.26
CA LEU A 211 29.98 0.28 5.46
C LEU A 211 29.48 -0.13 4.07
N SER A 212 30.06 -1.14 3.40
CA SER A 212 29.65 -1.47 2.02
C SER A 212 28.37 -2.32 1.92
N ILE A 213 28.12 -3.20 2.88
CA ILE A 213 26.89 -4.01 2.96
C ILE A 213 25.74 -3.18 3.54
N PHE A 214 26.05 -2.17 4.38
CA PHE A 214 25.04 -1.29 4.96
C PHE A 214 24.37 -0.36 3.94
N PHE A 215 25.02 0.01 2.85
CA PHE A 215 24.46 0.96 1.87
C PHE A 215 23.38 0.32 0.97
N SER A 216 23.65 -0.87 0.42
CA SER A 216 22.65 -1.62 -0.36
C SER A 216 21.44 -2.01 0.49
N CYS A 217 21.67 -2.38 1.76
CA CYS A 217 20.61 -2.76 2.70
C CYS A 217 19.84 -1.56 3.27
N SER A 218 20.50 -0.40 3.44
CA SER A 218 19.85 0.84 3.90
C SER A 218 19.00 1.48 2.82
N ILE A 219 19.44 1.49 1.55
CA ILE A 219 18.66 2.09 0.46
C ILE A 219 17.41 1.25 0.17
N THR A 220 17.52 -0.08 0.10
CA THR A 220 16.34 -0.95 -0.05
C THR A 220 15.40 -0.87 1.16
N SER A 221 15.92 -0.79 2.39
CA SER A 221 15.07 -0.56 3.57
C SER A 221 14.42 0.82 3.56
N PHE A 222 15.15 1.87 3.18
CA PHE A 222 14.66 3.25 3.15
C PHE A 222 13.61 3.46 2.05
N ILE A 223 13.79 2.84 0.89
CA ILE A 223 12.82 2.80 -0.20
C ILE A 223 11.58 2.00 0.22
N LYS A 224 11.73 0.82 0.86
CA LYS A 224 10.59 0.04 1.39
C LYS A 224 9.77 0.81 2.42
N TYR A 225 10.42 1.52 3.35
CA TYR A 225 9.74 2.33 4.36
C TYR A 225 8.97 3.52 3.77
N ARG A 226 9.55 4.23 2.78
CA ARG A 226 8.88 5.36 2.13
C ARG A 226 7.80 4.95 1.12
N PHE A 227 7.98 3.80 0.46
CA PHE A 227 6.94 3.16 -0.34
C PHE A 227 5.69 2.89 0.49
N ALA A 228 5.86 2.30 1.69
CA ALA A 228 4.75 2.06 2.60
C ALA A 228 4.04 3.35 3.05
N ALA A 229 4.78 4.45 3.27
CA ALA A 229 4.22 5.73 3.70
C ALA A 229 3.36 6.41 2.62
N ILE A 230 3.86 6.47 1.38
CA ILE A 230 3.11 7.02 0.24
C ILE A 230 1.88 6.15 -0.03
N TRP A 231 2.03 4.84 0.04
CA TRP A 231 0.94 3.92 -0.20
C TRP A 231 -0.14 3.95 0.90
N LYS A 232 0.23 4.24 2.15
CA LYS A 232 -0.73 4.44 3.25
C LYS A 232 -1.58 5.70 3.07
N SER A 233 -1.07 6.72 2.36
CA SER A 233 -1.81 7.93 1.99
C SER A 233 -2.70 7.75 0.76
N ILE A 234 -2.35 6.84 -0.17
CA ILE A 234 -3.12 6.58 -1.41
C ILE A 234 -4.43 5.81 -1.13
N LEU A 235 -4.53 5.08 -0.01
CA LEU A 235 -5.65 4.19 0.32
C LEU A 235 -6.40 4.57 1.61
N ARG A 236 -6.41 5.86 1.97
CA ARG A 236 -7.36 6.44 2.94
C ARG A 236 -8.40 7.28 2.20
#